data_AF-A0A2J8XL17-F1
#
_entry.id   AF-A0A2J8XL17-F1
#
_cell.length_a   1.000
_cell.length_b   1.000
_cell.length_c   1.000
_cell.angle_alpha   90.00
_cell.angle_beta   90.00
_cell.angle_gamma   90.00
#
_symmetry.space_group_name_H-M   'P 1'
#
loop_
_entity.id
_entity.type
_entity.pdbx_description
1 polymer ?
#
loop_
_entity_poly.entity_id
_entity_poly.type
_entity_poly.pdbx_seq_one_letter_code
_entity_poly.pdbx_strand_id
1 'polypeptide(L)'
;MKSSRNMNRSEKNYMELCLLLQTKEDYEALIKSLKVLLAELDEKILQMEKKVANQKQIFAKMQEANNPRKLQKQINILETRLNLVTVHFDKMLTTNAKLRKEIEDLRFEKAAYDNVYQQLQHCLLMQKKTMNLAIEQSSQAYEQRVEAMARMAAMKDRQKKDTSQYNLEIRELERLYAHENKLKSFLLVKLNDRNEFEEQAKREEALKAKKHVKKNRGESFESYEVAHLRLLKLAESGNLNQLIEDFLAKEEKNFARFTYVTELNNDMEMMHKRTQRIQDEIILLRSQQKWSHDDNRSVLRQLEDKLRKTMEEADMYESKYREVSKTLDLLKNSVEKLFKKINCDATKILVQLGETGKVTDINLPQYFAIIEKKTNDLLLLETYKRIQEVEGAEAEIPPPFVNPFWGGSALLKPPEPIKVIPPVLGADPFSDRLDDVEQPLDHSSLRQLVLDNYILKENRSKEVHGDSLPEKVDDFRSRKKVTM
;
A
#
# COMPACT_ATOMS: atom_id res chain seq x y z
N MET A 1 -8.66 25.98 -162.99
CA MET A 1 -8.72 27.37 -162.47
C MET A 1 -9.07 27.33 -160.99
N LYS A 2 -8.08 27.43 -160.09
CA LYS A 2 -8.32 27.44 -158.63
C LYS A 2 -8.98 28.77 -158.24
N SER A 3 -10.16 28.71 -157.64
CA SER A 3 -10.95 29.88 -157.24
C SER A 3 -10.37 30.56 -155.99
N SER A 4 -9.85 31.78 -156.17
CA SER A 4 -9.22 32.63 -155.14
C SER A 4 -10.12 32.92 -153.92
N ARG A 5 -11.46 32.81 -154.06
CA ARG A 5 -12.43 32.99 -152.96
C ARG A 5 -12.39 31.89 -151.89
N ASN A 6 -12.07 30.64 -152.26
CA ASN A 6 -12.01 29.54 -151.29
C ASN A 6 -10.70 29.53 -150.49
N MET A 7 -9.59 30.00 -151.07
CA MET A 7 -8.32 30.15 -150.34
C MET A 7 -8.44 31.22 -149.25
N ASN A 8 -9.01 32.39 -149.57
CA ASN A 8 -9.24 33.46 -148.59
C ASN A 8 -10.20 33.08 -147.45
N ARG A 9 -11.18 32.20 -147.68
CA ARG A 9 -12.05 31.66 -146.61
C ARG A 9 -11.32 30.63 -145.76
N SER A 10 -10.52 29.77 -146.37
CA SER A 10 -9.70 28.79 -145.65
C SER A 10 -8.64 29.46 -144.78
N GLU A 11 -8.05 30.57 -145.25
CA GLU A 11 -7.05 31.34 -144.53
C GLU A 11 -7.66 32.13 -143.37
N LYS A 12 -8.87 32.69 -143.54
CA LYS A 12 -9.65 33.28 -142.44
C LYS A 12 -10.06 32.25 -141.39
N ASN A 13 -10.55 31.09 -141.80
CA ASN A 13 -10.90 30.00 -140.88
C ASN A 13 -9.67 29.47 -140.13
N TYR A 14 -8.50 29.42 -140.79
CA TYR A 14 -7.24 29.04 -140.15
C TYR A 14 -6.80 30.08 -139.12
N MET A 15 -6.88 31.38 -139.44
CA MET A 15 -6.59 32.45 -138.48
C MET A 15 -7.57 32.48 -137.30
N GLU A 16 -8.86 32.25 -137.54
CA GLU A 16 -9.89 32.18 -136.50
C GLU A 16 -9.68 30.95 -135.61
N LEU A 17 -9.30 29.81 -136.19
CA LEU A 17 -8.90 28.62 -135.44
C LEU A 17 -7.65 28.86 -134.60
N CYS A 18 -6.63 29.55 -135.13
CA CYS A 18 -5.44 29.94 -134.37
C CYS A 18 -5.78 30.87 -133.20
N LEU A 19 -6.65 31.86 -133.40
CA LEU A 19 -7.13 32.74 -132.33
C LEU A 19 -7.90 31.95 -131.25
N LEU A 20 -8.80 31.05 -131.64
CA LEU A 20 -9.52 30.19 -130.71
C LEU A 20 -8.59 29.25 -129.95
N LEU A 21 -7.55 28.71 -130.60
CA LEU A 21 -6.53 27.88 -129.95
C LEU A 21 -5.75 28.69 -128.91
N GLN A 22 -5.35 29.92 -129.27
CA GLN A 22 -4.61 30.80 -128.38
C GLN A 22 -5.45 31.23 -127.17
N THR A 23 -6.72 31.59 -127.37
CA THR A 23 -7.63 31.88 -126.24
C THR A 23 -7.86 30.66 -125.35
N LYS A 24 -7.95 29.45 -125.93
CA LYS A 24 -8.04 28.21 -125.16
C LYS A 24 -6.78 27.97 -124.33
N GLU A 25 -5.59 28.19 -124.90
CA GLU A 25 -4.32 28.10 -124.19
C GLU A 25 -4.23 29.12 -123.04
N ASP A 26 -4.71 30.34 -123.24
CA ASP A 26 -4.78 31.39 -122.21
C ASP A 26 -5.74 31.00 -121.07
N TYR A 27 -6.92 30.47 -121.38
CA TYR A 27 -7.86 29.97 -120.37
C TYR A 27 -7.32 28.73 -119.65
N GLU A 28 -6.63 27.83 -120.34
CA GLU A 28 -5.96 26.68 -119.71
C GLU A 28 -4.82 27.13 -118.79
N ALA A 29 -4.04 28.15 -119.18
CA ALA A 29 -3.01 28.74 -118.33
C ALA A 29 -3.62 29.41 -117.09
N LEU A 30 -4.73 30.14 -117.25
CA LEU A 30 -5.47 30.74 -116.15
C LEU A 30 -6.02 29.68 -115.19
N ILE A 31 -6.65 28.61 -115.70
CA ILE A 31 -7.15 27.50 -114.90
C ILE A 31 -6.01 26.81 -114.14
N LYS A 32 -4.84 26.62 -114.78
CA LYS A 32 -3.65 26.06 -114.12
C LYS A 32 -3.18 26.96 -112.98
N SER A 33 -3.09 28.28 -113.19
CA SER A 33 -2.69 29.23 -112.15
C SER A 33 -3.68 29.27 -110.97
N LEU A 34 -4.98 29.22 -111.26
CA LEU A 34 -6.03 29.17 -110.23
C LEU A 34 -6.00 27.86 -109.43
N LYS A 35 -5.71 26.72 -110.08
CA LYS A 35 -5.54 25.44 -109.38
C LYS A 35 -4.33 25.44 -108.45
N VAL A 36 -3.22 26.07 -108.86
CA VAL A 36 -2.03 26.24 -108.00
C VAL A 36 -2.37 27.12 -106.79
N LEU A 37 -3.05 28.25 -107.01
CA LEU A 37 -3.50 29.14 -105.92
C LEU A 37 -4.44 28.40 -104.95
N LEU A 38 -5.34 27.57 -105.46
CA LEU A 38 -6.27 26.79 -104.64
C LEU A 38 -5.52 25.78 -103.76
N ALA A 39 -4.53 25.08 -104.33
CA ALA A 39 -3.66 24.17 -103.57
C ALA A 39 -2.83 24.90 -102.49
N GLU A 40 -2.33 26.10 -102.78
CA GLU A 40 -1.63 26.93 -101.79
C GLU A 40 -2.54 27.41 -100.65
N LEU A 41 -3.80 27.73 -100.96
CA LEU A 41 -4.80 28.10 -99.96
C LEU A 41 -5.21 26.89 -99.11
N ASP A 42 -5.41 25.73 -99.71
CA ASP A 42 -5.71 24.47 -98.99
C ASP A 42 -4.56 24.08 -98.06
N GLU A 43 -3.31 24.23 -98.49
CA GLU A 43 -2.13 24.00 -97.64
C GLU A 43 -2.09 24.98 -96.46
N LYS A 44 -2.40 26.25 -96.68
CA LYS A 44 -2.51 27.25 -95.59
C LYS A 44 -3.65 26.94 -94.63
N ILE A 45 -4.79 26.44 -95.13
CA ILE A 45 -5.91 26.01 -94.30
C ILE A 45 -5.47 24.84 -93.42
N LEU A 46 -4.83 23.80 -93.98
CA LEU A 46 -4.32 22.66 -93.23
C LEU A 46 -3.31 23.09 -92.15
N GLN A 47 -2.40 24.00 -92.47
CA GLN A 47 -1.44 24.53 -91.49
C GLN A 47 -2.14 25.28 -90.35
N MET A 48 -3.19 26.06 -90.66
CA MET A 48 -3.99 26.74 -89.65
C MET A 48 -4.82 25.77 -88.81
N GLU A 49 -5.47 24.79 -89.41
CA GLU A 49 -6.22 23.75 -88.71
C GLU A 49 -5.31 22.97 -87.75
N LYS A 50 -4.08 22.65 -88.19
CA LYS A 50 -3.08 21.99 -87.34
C LYS A 50 -2.66 22.88 -86.16
N LYS A 51 -2.47 24.19 -86.37
CA LYS A 51 -2.19 25.15 -85.28
C LYS A 51 -3.36 25.24 -84.29
N VAL A 52 -4.59 25.29 -84.78
CA VAL A 52 -5.80 25.32 -83.96
C VAL A 52 -5.97 24.03 -83.17
N ALA A 53 -5.73 22.88 -83.78
CA ALA A 53 -5.76 21.57 -83.10
C ALA A 53 -4.72 21.51 -81.98
N ASN A 54 -3.49 21.96 -82.24
CA ASN A 54 -2.43 22.01 -81.23
C ASN A 54 -2.79 22.96 -80.07
N GLN A 55 -3.32 24.15 -80.35
CA GLN A 55 -3.76 25.08 -79.30
C GLN A 55 -4.92 24.53 -78.48
N LYS A 56 -5.91 23.89 -79.11
CA LYS A 56 -7.01 23.21 -78.41
C LYS A 56 -6.49 22.09 -77.51
N GLN A 57 -5.51 21.31 -77.98
CA GLN A 57 -4.89 20.26 -77.19
C GLN A 57 -4.10 20.80 -75.99
N ILE A 58 -3.34 21.89 -76.18
CA ILE A 58 -2.62 22.55 -75.08
C ILE A 58 -3.60 23.13 -74.06
N PHE A 59 -4.68 23.77 -74.52
CA PHE A 59 -5.71 24.35 -73.66
C PHE A 59 -6.44 23.26 -72.86
N ALA A 60 -6.80 22.14 -73.49
CA ALA A 60 -7.40 20.99 -72.80
C ALA A 60 -6.48 20.43 -71.71
N LYS A 61 -5.18 20.23 -72.01
CA LYS A 61 -4.18 19.79 -71.02
C LYS A 61 -4.00 20.81 -69.89
N MET A 62 -4.04 22.10 -70.20
CA MET A 62 -3.93 23.17 -69.20
C MET A 62 -5.16 23.22 -68.28
N GLN A 63 -6.36 22.99 -68.83
CA GLN A 63 -7.61 22.93 -68.06
C GLN A 63 -7.70 21.67 -67.19
N GLU A 64 -7.16 20.54 -67.65
CA GLU A 64 -7.04 19.32 -66.85
C GLU A 64 -6.06 19.48 -65.68
N ALA A 65 -4.92 20.15 -65.91
CA ALA A 65 -3.91 20.43 -64.89
C ALA A 65 -4.37 21.48 -63.87
N ASN A 66 -4.96 22.59 -64.33
CA ASN A 66 -5.56 23.63 -63.48
C ASN A 66 -7.02 23.33 -63.16
N ASN A 67 -7.29 22.15 -62.60
CA ASN A 67 -8.61 21.87 -62.04
C ASN A 67 -8.71 22.50 -60.63
N PRO A 68 -9.36 23.67 -60.46
CA PRO A 68 -9.37 24.39 -59.17
C PRO A 68 -10.03 23.55 -58.07
N ARG A 69 -10.97 22.66 -58.44
CA ARG A 69 -11.62 21.73 -57.52
C ARG A 69 -10.66 20.67 -56.94
N LYS A 70 -9.69 20.19 -57.72
CA LYS A 70 -8.68 19.22 -57.23
C LYS A 70 -7.69 19.90 -56.30
N LEU A 71 -7.24 21.10 -56.68
CA LEU A 71 -6.35 21.92 -55.86
C LEU A 71 -7.03 22.31 -54.53
N GLN A 72 -8.29 22.76 -54.56
CA GLN A 72 -9.04 23.07 -53.35
C GLN A 72 -9.21 21.86 -52.44
N LYS A 73 -9.48 20.67 -52.99
CA LYS A 73 -9.55 19.44 -52.19
C LYS A 73 -8.20 19.11 -51.54
N GLN A 74 -7.09 19.28 -52.26
CA GLN A 74 -5.76 19.09 -51.68
C GLN A 74 -5.46 20.09 -50.56
N ILE A 75 -5.81 21.37 -50.75
CA ILE A 75 -5.69 22.42 -49.73
C ILE A 75 -6.50 22.03 -48.49
N ASN A 76 -7.78 21.68 -48.65
CA ASN A 76 -8.63 21.28 -47.53
C ASN A 76 -8.09 20.06 -46.78
N ILE A 77 -7.52 19.07 -47.48
CA ILE A 77 -6.88 17.89 -46.85
C ILE A 77 -5.67 18.32 -46.02
N LEU A 78 -4.83 19.21 -46.55
CA LEU A 78 -3.66 19.72 -45.85
C LEU A 78 -4.04 20.57 -44.64
N GLU A 79 -5.06 21.43 -44.76
CA GLU A 79 -5.63 22.20 -43.66
C GLU A 79 -6.21 21.29 -42.57
N THR A 80 -6.96 20.25 -42.95
CA THR A 80 -7.51 19.27 -42.00
C THR A 80 -6.39 18.53 -41.27
N ARG A 81 -5.34 18.14 -41.99
CA ARG A 81 -4.17 17.48 -41.39
C ARG A 81 -3.40 18.43 -40.46
N LEU A 82 -3.26 19.69 -40.83
CA LEU A 82 -2.64 20.71 -39.99
C LEU A 82 -3.45 20.90 -38.70
N ASN A 83 -4.77 21.09 -38.82
CA ASN A 83 -5.67 21.23 -37.68
C ASN A 83 -5.60 20.02 -36.75
N LEU A 84 -5.55 18.80 -37.28
CA LEU A 84 -5.43 17.59 -36.48
C LEU A 84 -4.12 17.58 -35.66
N VAL A 85 -3.00 17.97 -36.28
CA VAL A 85 -1.69 18.06 -35.60
C VAL A 85 -1.71 19.15 -34.54
N THR A 86 -2.31 20.32 -34.82
CA THR A 86 -2.45 21.41 -33.85
C THR A 86 -3.29 20.99 -32.65
N VAL A 87 -4.45 20.36 -32.88
CA VAL A 87 -5.30 19.83 -31.79
C VAL A 87 -4.56 18.78 -30.96
N HIS A 88 -3.80 17.89 -31.61
CA HIS A 88 -2.97 16.92 -30.89
C HIS A 88 -1.90 17.62 -30.04
N PHE A 89 -1.25 18.64 -30.58
CA PHE A 89 -0.25 19.44 -29.86
C PHE A 89 -0.86 20.16 -28.65
N ASP A 90 -2.01 20.82 -28.83
CA ASP A 90 -2.73 21.49 -27.73
C ASP A 90 -3.18 20.50 -26.66
N LYS A 91 -3.62 19.30 -27.07
CA LYS A 91 -3.93 18.21 -26.14
C LYS A 91 -2.69 17.79 -25.34
N MET A 92 -1.53 17.69 -25.98
CA MET A 92 -0.27 17.40 -25.28
C MET A 92 0.18 18.53 -24.35
N LEU A 93 -0.07 19.79 -24.73
CA LEU A 93 0.21 20.93 -23.85
C LEU A 93 -0.69 20.94 -22.62
N THR A 94 -1.98 20.67 -22.79
CA THR A 94 -2.92 20.60 -21.66
C THR A 94 -2.63 19.43 -20.73
N THR A 95 -2.26 18.25 -21.24
CA THR A 95 -1.81 17.15 -20.39
C THR A 95 -0.50 17.48 -19.69
N ASN A 96 0.47 18.11 -20.36
CA ASN A 96 1.71 18.56 -19.74
C ASN A 96 1.47 19.59 -18.63
N ALA A 97 0.54 20.53 -18.84
CA ALA A 97 0.15 21.51 -17.82
C ALA A 97 -0.49 20.85 -16.59
N LYS A 98 -1.32 19.82 -16.78
CA LYS A 98 -1.89 19.03 -15.69
C LYS A 98 -0.81 18.29 -14.91
N LEU A 99 0.11 17.61 -15.60
CA LEU A 99 1.24 16.92 -14.97
C LEU A 99 2.14 17.89 -14.20
N ARG A 100 2.37 19.10 -14.71
CA ARG A 100 3.13 20.13 -13.99
C ARG A 100 2.45 20.58 -12.70
N LYS A 101 1.12 20.70 -12.68
CA LYS A 101 0.37 20.99 -11.46
C LYS A 101 0.49 19.86 -10.46
N GLU A 102 0.28 18.62 -10.90
CA GLU A 102 0.43 17.43 -10.04
C GLU A 102 1.84 17.32 -9.44
N ILE A 103 2.88 17.59 -10.23
CA ILE A 103 4.26 17.65 -9.73
C ILE A 103 4.41 18.73 -8.64
N GLU A 104 3.82 19.90 -8.82
CA GLU A 104 3.91 20.97 -7.83
C GLU A 104 3.13 20.65 -6.55
N ASP A 105 1.93 20.05 -6.68
CA ASP A 105 1.14 19.58 -5.56
C ASP A 105 1.90 18.53 -4.74
N LEU A 106 2.54 17.56 -5.40
CA LEU A 106 3.39 16.56 -4.77
C LEU A 106 4.63 17.18 -4.09
N ARG A 107 5.16 18.28 -4.63
CA ARG A 107 6.29 19.00 -4.01
C ARG A 107 5.85 19.73 -2.75
N PHE A 108 4.66 20.33 -2.74
CA PHE A 108 4.09 20.93 -1.52
C PHE A 108 3.81 19.87 -0.46
N GLU A 109 3.24 18.73 -0.84
CA GLU A 109 2.99 17.63 0.09
C GLU A 109 4.29 17.10 0.69
N LYS A 110 5.33 16.89 -0.13
CA LYS A 110 6.66 16.53 0.34
C LYS A 110 7.22 17.55 1.33
N ALA A 111 7.13 18.85 1.03
CA ALA A 111 7.62 19.89 1.92
C ALA A 111 6.89 19.90 3.27
N ALA A 112 5.57 19.61 3.28
CA ALA A 112 4.80 19.45 4.50
C ALA A 112 5.28 18.24 5.32
N TYR A 113 5.49 17.08 4.68
CA TYR A 113 6.04 15.89 5.35
C TYR A 113 7.45 16.12 5.89
N ASP A 114 8.33 16.77 5.12
CA ASP A 114 9.70 17.08 5.56
C ASP A 114 9.69 17.96 6.81
N ASN A 115 8.77 18.93 6.91
CA ASN A 115 8.62 19.75 8.10
C ASN A 115 8.16 18.93 9.32
N VAL A 116 7.12 18.10 9.17
CA VAL A 116 6.65 17.21 10.26
C VAL A 116 7.76 16.25 10.69
N TYR A 117 8.51 15.70 9.73
CA TYR A 117 9.64 14.82 10.01
C TYR A 117 10.73 15.52 10.82
N GLN A 118 11.10 16.76 10.47
CA GLN A 118 12.07 17.55 11.22
C GLN A 118 11.58 17.84 12.66
N GLN A 119 10.29 18.15 12.83
CA GLN A 119 9.70 18.36 14.15
C GLN A 119 9.77 17.09 15.00
N LEU A 120 9.37 15.93 14.44
CA LEU A 120 9.45 14.65 15.12
C LEU A 120 10.89 14.29 15.50
N GLN A 121 11.85 14.53 14.60
CA GLN A 121 13.26 14.31 14.87
C GLN A 121 13.77 15.20 16.00
N HIS A 122 13.35 16.46 16.06
CA HIS A 122 13.68 17.36 17.15
C HIS A 122 13.07 16.89 18.48
N CYS A 123 11.79 16.49 18.50
CA CYS A 123 11.14 15.93 19.68
C CYS A 123 11.85 14.68 20.20
N LEU A 124 12.25 13.76 19.30
CA LEU A 124 12.99 12.55 19.65
C LEU A 124 14.36 12.88 20.25
N LEU A 125 15.08 13.86 19.68
CA LEU A 125 16.35 14.32 20.23
C LEU A 125 16.19 14.94 21.62
N MET A 126 15.14 15.75 21.84
CA MET A 126 14.84 16.31 23.16
C MET A 126 14.52 15.21 24.16
N GLN A 127 13.68 14.23 23.80
CA GLN A 127 13.34 13.11 24.68
C GLN A 127 14.57 12.25 25.03
N LYS A 128 15.48 12.02 24.08
CA LYS A 128 16.74 11.32 24.34
C LYS A 128 17.62 12.09 25.32
N LYS A 129 17.68 13.44 25.20
CA LYS A 129 18.40 14.29 26.15
C LYS A 129 17.80 14.20 27.55
N THR A 130 16.47 14.29 27.69
CA THR A 130 15.81 14.19 28.99
C THR A 130 15.98 12.80 29.62
N MET A 131 15.93 11.75 28.81
CA MET A 131 16.20 10.37 29.26
C MET A 131 17.63 10.22 29.78
N ASN A 132 18.62 10.72 29.04
CA ASN A 132 20.02 10.67 29.45
C ASN A 132 20.26 11.45 30.76
N LEU A 133 19.65 12.63 30.90
CA LEU A 133 19.72 13.41 32.14
C LEU A 133 19.13 12.63 33.33
N ALA A 134 17.98 11.98 33.15
CA ALA A 134 17.37 11.17 34.20
C ALA A 134 18.24 9.96 34.59
N ILE A 135 18.90 9.33 33.62
CA ILE A 135 19.85 8.24 33.86
C ILE A 135 21.06 8.75 34.65
N GLU A 136 21.62 9.89 34.27
CA GLU A 136 22.76 10.51 34.96
C GLU A 136 22.41 10.87 36.42
N GLN A 137 21.25 11.51 36.64
CA GLN A 137 20.74 11.81 37.97
C GLN A 137 20.52 10.54 38.81
N SER A 138 19.98 9.48 38.18
CA SER A 138 19.77 8.20 38.85
C SER A 138 21.10 7.53 39.23
N SER A 139 22.10 7.59 38.35
CA SER A 139 23.45 7.10 38.61
C SER A 139 24.09 7.85 39.77
N GLN A 140 23.97 9.18 39.79
CA GLN A 140 24.49 10.02 40.87
C GLN A 140 23.83 9.70 42.21
N ALA A 141 22.49 9.56 42.24
CA ALA A 141 21.77 9.18 43.45
C ALA A 141 22.17 7.79 43.96
N TYR A 142 22.43 6.84 43.04
CA TYR A 142 22.91 5.51 43.38
C TYR A 142 24.31 5.55 44.00
N GLU A 143 25.25 6.30 43.40
CA GLU A 143 26.60 6.50 43.95
C GLU A 143 26.56 7.11 45.35
N GLN A 144 25.76 8.16 45.55
CA GLN A 144 25.57 8.79 46.87
C GLN A 144 25.00 7.80 47.90
N ARG A 145 24.03 6.97 47.51
CA ARG A 145 23.47 5.92 48.37
C ARG A 145 24.53 4.90 48.76
N VAL A 146 25.33 4.43 47.81
CA VAL A 146 26.41 3.46 48.06
C VAL A 146 27.46 4.06 49.00
N GLU A 147 27.85 5.32 48.79
CA GLU A 147 28.79 6.01 49.67
C GLU A 147 28.24 6.17 51.09
N ALA A 148 26.98 6.59 51.24
CA ALA A 148 26.31 6.69 52.53
C ALA A 148 26.23 5.31 53.23
N MET A 149 25.94 4.25 52.48
CA MET A 149 25.92 2.88 53.00
C MET A 149 27.30 2.43 53.49
N ALA A 150 28.36 2.74 52.73
CA ALA A 150 29.73 2.47 53.14
C ALA A 150 30.10 3.22 54.43
N ARG A 151 29.73 4.50 54.55
CA ARG A 151 29.94 5.29 55.79
C ARG A 151 29.18 4.70 56.97
N MET A 152 27.91 4.31 56.78
CA MET A 152 27.11 3.66 57.84
C MET A 152 27.73 2.33 58.28
N ALA A 153 28.22 1.51 57.35
CA ALA A 153 28.90 0.25 57.66
C ALA A 153 30.17 0.50 58.49
N ALA A 154 31.00 1.46 58.09
CA ALA A 154 32.20 1.85 58.82
C ALA A 154 31.88 2.36 60.25
N MET A 155 30.84 3.19 60.40
CA MET A 155 30.38 3.67 61.70
C MET A 155 29.86 2.54 62.59
N LYS A 156 29.09 1.60 62.03
CA LYS A 156 28.57 0.44 62.75
C LYS A 156 29.71 -0.48 63.21
N ASP A 157 30.74 -0.68 62.39
CA ASP A 157 31.89 -1.49 62.76
C ASP A 157 32.76 -0.82 63.81
N ARG A 158 32.90 0.51 63.78
CA ARG A 158 33.51 1.27 64.87
C ARG A 158 32.73 1.13 66.17
N GLN A 159 31.40 1.33 66.13
CA GLN A 159 30.53 1.18 67.30
C GLN A 159 30.63 -0.22 67.92
N LYS A 160 30.68 -1.28 67.09
CA LYS A 160 30.89 -2.65 67.58
C LYS A 160 32.22 -2.81 68.31
N LYS A 161 33.31 -2.22 67.77
CA LYS A 161 34.63 -2.25 68.41
C LYS A 161 34.61 -1.52 69.75
N ASP A 162 34.04 -0.31 69.79
CA ASP A 162 33.93 0.48 71.03
C ASP A 162 33.08 -0.25 72.08
N THR A 163 31.96 -0.85 71.68
CA THR A 163 31.12 -1.69 72.56
C THR A 163 31.89 -2.91 73.08
N SER A 164 32.69 -3.55 72.23
CA SER A 164 33.51 -4.69 72.64
C SER A 164 34.61 -4.30 73.63
N GLN A 165 35.21 -3.11 73.47
CA GLN A 165 36.20 -2.55 74.40
C GLN A 165 35.54 -2.21 75.74
N TYR A 166 34.42 -1.49 75.72
CA TYR A 166 33.65 -1.15 76.92
C TYR A 166 33.22 -2.39 77.72
N ASN A 167 32.75 -3.43 77.03
CA ASN A 167 32.41 -4.70 77.68
C ASN A 167 33.63 -5.41 78.29
N LEU A 168 34.82 -5.23 77.72
CA LEU A 168 36.06 -5.78 78.28
C LEU A 168 36.48 -5.01 79.54
N GLU A 169 36.42 -3.68 79.51
CA GLU A 169 36.67 -2.81 80.66
C GLU A 169 35.71 -3.09 81.82
N ILE A 170 34.40 -3.26 81.55
CA ILE A 170 33.42 -3.67 82.56
C ILE A 170 33.82 -4.98 83.20
N ARG A 171 34.18 -6.00 82.41
CA ARG A 171 34.60 -7.30 82.94
C ARG A 171 35.87 -7.22 83.78
N GLU A 172 36.77 -6.27 83.50
CA GLU A 172 37.95 -6.01 84.33
C GLU A 172 37.58 -5.35 85.65
N LEU A 173 36.72 -4.34 85.62
CA LEU A 173 36.21 -3.67 86.81
C LEU A 173 35.41 -4.63 87.70
N GLU A 174 34.56 -5.48 87.12
CA GLU A 174 33.83 -6.53 87.85
C GLU A 174 34.78 -7.52 88.53
N ARG A 175 35.85 -7.92 87.85
CA ARG A 175 36.90 -8.77 88.44
C ARG A 175 37.57 -8.09 89.62
N LEU A 176 37.98 -6.82 89.48
CA LEU A 176 38.57 -6.03 90.58
C LEU A 176 37.60 -5.88 91.75
N TYR A 177 36.34 -5.55 91.48
CA TYR A 177 35.30 -5.42 92.50
C TYR A 177 35.04 -6.74 93.24
N ALA A 178 34.99 -7.87 92.54
CA ALA A 178 34.87 -9.18 93.15
C ALA A 178 36.08 -9.51 94.06
N HIS A 179 37.29 -9.17 93.63
CA HIS A 179 38.50 -9.30 94.45
C HIS A 179 38.45 -8.43 95.70
N GLU A 180 38.06 -7.16 95.58
CA GLU A 180 37.88 -6.26 96.73
C GLU A 180 36.80 -6.74 97.69
N ASN A 181 35.66 -7.19 97.18
CA ASN A 181 34.58 -7.72 98.00
C ASN A 181 35.01 -8.99 98.74
N LYS A 182 35.75 -9.89 98.08
CA LYS A 182 36.32 -11.07 98.72
C LYS A 182 37.29 -10.70 99.84
N LEU A 183 38.10 -9.65 99.64
CA LEU A 183 38.99 -9.10 100.67
C LEU A 183 38.20 -8.48 101.83
N LYS A 184 37.19 -7.66 101.54
CA LYS A 184 36.29 -7.06 102.55
C LYS A 184 35.57 -8.14 103.35
N SER A 185 35.00 -9.15 102.70
CA SER A 185 34.33 -10.27 103.38
C SER A 185 35.31 -11.08 104.24
N PHE A 186 36.54 -11.30 103.75
CA PHE A 186 37.57 -11.95 104.54
C PHE A 186 37.92 -11.15 105.80
N LEU A 187 38.06 -9.82 105.68
CA LEU A 187 38.34 -8.93 106.81
C LEU A 187 37.17 -8.91 107.81
N LEU A 188 35.93 -8.88 107.32
CA LEU A 188 34.72 -8.85 108.15
C LEU A 188 34.56 -10.16 108.95
N VAL A 189 34.81 -11.31 108.32
CA VAL A 189 34.82 -12.61 109.00
C VAL A 189 35.93 -12.68 110.05
N LYS A 190 37.11 -12.09 109.79
CA LYS A 190 38.19 -12.03 110.78
C LYS A 190 37.92 -11.08 111.95
N LEU A 191 37.06 -10.08 111.77
CA LEU A 191 36.68 -9.12 112.82
C LEU A 191 35.49 -9.60 113.67
N ASN A 192 34.60 -10.44 113.11
CA ASN A 192 33.36 -10.85 113.79
C ASN A 192 33.49 -12.04 114.76
N ASP A 193 34.70 -12.54 115.03
CA ASP A 193 34.91 -13.74 115.84
C ASP A 193 34.89 -13.53 117.38
N ARG A 194 34.07 -12.62 117.91
CA ARG A 194 33.86 -12.57 119.38
C ARG A 194 32.52 -12.01 119.87
N ASN A 195 31.86 -11.10 119.14
CA ASN A 195 30.75 -10.33 119.71
C ASN A 195 29.35 -10.61 119.13
N GLU A 196 29.22 -11.28 117.98
CA GLU A 196 27.91 -11.43 117.32
C GLU A 196 27.14 -12.72 117.70
N PHE A 197 27.81 -13.78 118.14
CA PHE A 197 27.13 -14.99 118.63
C PHE A 197 26.33 -14.75 119.93
N GLU A 198 26.68 -13.73 120.72
CA GLU A 198 26.06 -13.45 122.02
C GLU A 198 24.83 -12.51 121.91
N GLU A 199 24.75 -11.70 120.86
CA GLU A 199 23.67 -10.73 120.61
C GLU A 199 22.48 -11.34 119.84
N GLN A 200 22.69 -12.40 119.04
CA GLN A 200 21.62 -13.02 118.25
C GLN A 200 20.62 -13.79 119.12
N ALA A 201 21.06 -14.41 120.22
CA ALA A 201 20.20 -15.16 121.15
C ALA A 201 19.23 -14.25 121.94
N LYS A 202 19.62 -13.00 122.20
CA LYS A 202 18.81 -12.05 122.99
C LYS A 202 17.69 -11.38 122.19
N ARG A 203 17.81 -11.33 120.85
CA ARG A 203 16.82 -10.66 119.98
C ARG A 203 15.65 -11.55 119.56
N GLU A 204 15.81 -12.88 119.59
CA GLU A 204 14.73 -13.82 119.27
C GLU A 204 13.66 -13.95 120.38
N GLU A 205 14.02 -13.68 121.64
CA GLU A 205 13.13 -13.83 122.79
C GLU A 205 12.14 -12.65 122.94
N ALA A 206 12.53 -11.44 122.49
CA ALA A 206 11.74 -10.22 122.65
C ALA A 206 10.60 -10.05 121.62
N LEU A 207 10.62 -10.79 120.51
CA LEU A 207 9.66 -10.63 119.41
C LEU A 207 8.37 -11.44 119.57
N LYS A 208 8.29 -12.39 120.52
CA LYS A 208 7.11 -13.26 120.71
C LYS A 208 5.99 -12.68 121.58
N ALA A 209 6.19 -11.54 122.26
CA ALA A 209 5.27 -11.04 123.30
C ALA A 209 4.39 -9.83 122.91
N LYS A 210 4.42 -9.32 121.67
CA LYS A 210 3.67 -8.10 121.30
C LYS A 210 3.03 -8.14 119.90
N LYS A 211 2.03 -9.00 119.66
CA LYS A 211 1.00 -8.75 118.61
C LYS A 211 -0.35 -9.39 118.97
N HIS A 212 -1.08 -8.76 119.88
CA HIS A 212 -2.55 -8.84 119.89
C HIS A 212 -3.14 -7.42 119.82
N VAL A 213 -4.20 -7.29 119.01
CA VAL A 213 -5.13 -6.16 118.88
C VAL A 213 -4.75 -5.06 117.86
N LYS A 214 -5.29 -5.19 116.65
CA LYS A 214 -6.00 -4.10 115.96
C LYS A 214 -7.11 -4.66 115.06
N LYS A 215 -8.33 -4.19 115.32
CA LYS A 215 -9.62 -4.54 114.69
C LYS A 215 -9.82 -3.78 113.36
N ASN A 216 -10.67 -4.37 112.52
CA ASN A 216 -11.57 -3.77 111.50
C ASN A 216 -11.02 -3.37 110.12
N ARG A 217 -11.10 -4.33 109.18
CA ARG A 217 -11.56 -4.15 107.79
C ARG A 217 -12.37 -5.41 107.36
N GLY A 218 -13.55 -5.59 107.95
CA GLY A 218 -14.28 -6.86 107.95
C GLY A 218 -14.98 -7.29 106.67
N GLU A 219 -15.15 -6.44 105.64
CA GLU A 219 -15.97 -6.84 104.47
C GLU A 219 -15.18 -6.96 103.15
N SER A 220 -13.94 -6.49 103.11
CA SER A 220 -12.95 -6.98 102.13
C SER A 220 -12.13 -8.13 102.67
N PHE A 221 -12.08 -8.40 103.98
CA PHE A 221 -11.26 -9.52 104.46
C PHE A 221 -11.97 -10.84 104.25
N GLU A 222 -13.26 -10.97 104.61
CA GLU A 222 -14.00 -12.24 104.47
C GLU A 222 -14.20 -12.64 102.99
N SER A 223 -14.40 -11.69 102.08
CA SER A 223 -14.50 -11.97 100.64
C SER A 223 -13.17 -12.38 100.02
N TYR A 224 -12.07 -11.72 100.39
CA TYR A 224 -10.73 -12.11 99.98
C TYR A 224 -10.25 -13.38 100.67
N GLU A 225 -10.68 -13.65 101.90
CA GLU A 225 -10.36 -14.85 102.66
C GLU A 225 -11.14 -16.06 102.12
N VAL A 226 -12.40 -15.88 101.71
CA VAL A 226 -13.17 -16.89 100.96
C VAL A 226 -12.57 -17.13 99.57
N ALA A 227 -12.12 -16.09 98.86
CA ALA A 227 -11.42 -16.24 97.59
C ALA A 227 -10.04 -16.92 97.78
N HIS A 228 -9.31 -16.57 98.83
CA HIS A 228 -8.03 -17.15 99.19
C HIS A 228 -8.18 -18.61 99.64
N LEU A 229 -9.22 -18.97 100.38
CA LEU A 229 -9.56 -20.34 100.76
C LEU A 229 -10.01 -21.16 99.54
N ARG A 230 -10.73 -20.56 98.58
CA ARG A 230 -11.04 -21.20 97.29
C ARG A 230 -9.77 -21.44 96.47
N LEU A 231 -8.86 -20.49 96.42
CA LEU A 231 -7.56 -20.63 95.76
C LEU A 231 -6.66 -21.67 96.47
N LEU A 232 -6.69 -21.73 97.80
CA LEU A 232 -6.01 -22.74 98.61
C LEU A 232 -6.58 -24.15 98.38
N LYS A 233 -7.89 -24.29 98.19
CA LYS A 233 -8.54 -25.57 97.84
C LYS A 233 -8.21 -26.02 96.42
N LEU A 234 -7.97 -25.09 95.49
CA LEU A 234 -7.55 -25.38 94.11
C LEU A 234 -6.04 -25.63 94.01
N ALA A 235 -5.24 -25.08 94.93
CA ALA A 235 -3.83 -25.35 95.06
C ALA A 235 -3.60 -26.71 95.74
N GLU A 236 -3.47 -27.77 94.93
CA GLU A 236 -3.19 -29.13 95.42
C GLU A 236 -1.92 -29.22 96.30
N SER A 237 -1.02 -28.23 96.24
CA SER A 237 0.24 -28.15 97.00
C SER A 237 0.23 -27.23 98.24
N GLY A 238 -0.89 -26.60 98.61
CA GLY A 238 -1.02 -25.82 99.86
C GLY A 238 -0.24 -24.50 99.94
N ASN A 239 0.51 -24.10 98.91
CA ASN A 239 1.28 -22.85 98.86
C ASN A 239 0.75 -21.89 97.79
N LEU A 240 0.12 -20.79 98.22
CA LEU A 240 -0.48 -19.80 97.30
C LEU A 240 0.57 -19.12 96.39
N ASN A 241 1.77 -18.84 96.90
CA ASN A 241 2.83 -18.17 96.13
C ASN A 241 3.30 -19.03 94.95
N GLN A 242 3.39 -20.35 95.15
CA GLN A 242 3.73 -21.28 94.06
C GLN A 242 2.63 -21.32 92.99
N LEU A 243 1.35 -21.28 93.38
CA LEU A 243 0.25 -21.20 92.42
C LEU A 243 0.28 -19.89 91.61
N ILE A 244 0.64 -18.77 92.23
CA ILE A 244 0.77 -17.47 91.54
C ILE A 244 1.96 -17.49 90.58
N GLU A 245 3.12 -18.01 91.01
CA GLU A 245 4.28 -18.17 90.13
C GLU A 245 3.98 -19.11 88.96
N ASP A 246 3.30 -20.23 89.21
CA ASP A 246 2.85 -21.14 88.15
C ASP A 246 1.81 -20.51 87.22
N PHE A 247 0.93 -19.66 87.75
CA PHE A 247 -0.05 -18.91 86.95
C PHE A 247 0.64 -17.86 86.09
N LEU A 248 1.55 -17.06 86.64
CA LEU A 248 2.33 -16.08 85.90
C LEU A 248 3.19 -16.76 84.84
N ALA A 249 3.85 -17.88 85.15
CA ALA A 249 4.61 -18.65 84.17
C ALA A 249 3.72 -19.24 83.07
N LYS A 250 2.48 -19.64 83.39
CA LYS A 250 1.47 -20.07 82.39
C LYS A 250 0.95 -18.88 81.59
N GLU A 251 0.76 -17.72 82.19
CA GLU A 251 0.31 -16.48 81.55
C GLU A 251 1.36 -15.96 80.58
N GLU A 252 2.64 -15.92 80.97
CA GLU A 252 3.75 -15.57 80.09
C GLU A 252 3.85 -16.53 78.90
N LYS A 253 3.71 -17.84 79.14
CA LYS A 253 3.65 -18.85 78.06
C LYS A 253 2.43 -18.64 77.16
N ASN A 254 1.29 -18.25 77.72
CA ASN A 254 0.07 -18.00 76.96
C ASN A 254 0.18 -16.70 76.15
N PHE A 255 0.79 -15.66 76.70
CA PHE A 255 1.08 -14.40 76.02
C PHE A 255 2.05 -14.63 74.86
N ALA A 256 3.14 -15.38 75.08
CA ALA A 256 4.07 -15.75 74.01
C ALA A 256 3.37 -16.55 72.89
N ARG A 257 2.47 -17.47 73.24
CA ARG A 257 1.65 -18.20 72.27
C ARG A 257 0.68 -17.30 71.53
N PHE A 258 0.04 -16.35 72.20
CA PHE A 258 -0.89 -15.41 71.58
C PHE A 258 -0.17 -14.47 70.60
N THR A 259 0.98 -13.95 70.98
CA THR A 259 1.84 -13.15 70.10
C THR A 259 2.27 -13.97 68.89
N TYR A 260 2.72 -15.21 69.09
CA TYR A 260 3.10 -16.11 67.99
C TYR A 260 1.92 -16.44 67.05
N VAL A 261 0.72 -16.68 67.59
CA VAL A 261 -0.49 -16.90 66.78
C VAL A 261 -0.86 -15.64 66.00
N THR A 262 -0.67 -14.46 66.59
CA THR A 262 -0.93 -13.18 65.91
C THR A 262 0.06 -12.93 64.78
N GLU A 263 1.34 -13.20 65.01
CA GLU A 263 2.39 -13.15 63.98
C GLU A 263 2.12 -14.14 62.85
N LEU A 264 1.79 -15.40 63.18
CA LEU A 264 1.40 -16.40 62.18
C LEU A 264 0.17 -15.98 61.38
N ASN A 265 -0.82 -15.34 62.01
CA ASN A 265 -2.02 -14.87 61.32
C ASN A 265 -1.70 -13.71 60.37
N ASN A 266 -0.83 -12.78 60.77
CA ASN A 266 -0.34 -11.71 59.91
C ASN A 266 0.46 -12.27 58.73
N ASP A 267 1.31 -13.27 58.96
CA ASP A 267 2.06 -13.95 57.92
C ASP A 267 1.13 -14.70 56.96
N MET A 268 0.09 -15.37 57.48
CA MET A 268 -0.93 -16.04 56.67
C MET A 268 -1.68 -15.04 55.78
N GLU A 269 -2.09 -13.88 56.30
CA GLU A 269 -2.73 -12.83 55.51
C GLU A 269 -1.78 -12.26 54.44
N MET A 270 -0.50 -12.08 54.78
CA MET A 270 0.52 -11.63 53.82
C MET A 270 0.71 -12.66 52.70
N MET A 271 0.75 -13.95 53.04
CA MET A 271 0.84 -15.02 52.04
C MET A 271 -0.41 -15.09 51.18
N HIS A 272 -1.61 -14.96 51.74
CA HIS A 272 -2.85 -14.89 50.96
C HIS A 272 -2.87 -13.70 49.99
N LYS A 273 -2.45 -12.50 50.44
CA LYS A 273 -2.31 -11.33 49.55
C LYS A 273 -1.31 -11.58 48.44
N ARG A 274 -0.19 -12.25 48.71
CA ARG A 274 0.79 -12.63 47.68
C ARG A 274 0.20 -13.64 46.69
N THR A 275 -0.48 -14.67 47.18
CA THR A 275 -1.16 -15.66 46.33
C THR A 275 -2.18 -15.00 45.43
N GLN A 276 -2.97 -14.06 45.95
CA GLN A 276 -3.96 -13.33 45.16
C GLN A 276 -3.30 -12.46 44.08
N ARG A 277 -2.23 -11.72 44.42
CA ARG A 277 -1.45 -10.96 43.42
C ARG A 277 -0.91 -11.85 42.30
N ILE A 278 -0.36 -13.01 42.65
CA ILE A 278 0.15 -13.96 41.67
C ILE A 278 -0.99 -14.51 40.81
N GLN A 279 -2.16 -14.79 41.39
CA GLN A 279 -3.34 -15.23 40.64
C GLN A 279 -3.82 -14.13 39.66
N ASP A 280 -3.87 -12.88 40.10
CA ASP A 280 -4.25 -11.74 39.26
C ASP A 280 -3.25 -11.54 38.11
N GLU A 281 -1.95 -11.68 38.39
CA GLU A 281 -0.89 -11.63 37.37
C GLU A 281 -1.02 -12.77 36.36
N ILE A 282 -1.32 -14.00 36.81
CA ILE A 282 -1.59 -15.15 35.92
C ILE A 282 -2.80 -14.87 35.02
N ILE A 283 -3.87 -14.29 35.56
CA ILE A 283 -5.07 -13.94 34.77
C ILE A 283 -4.72 -12.88 33.72
N LEU A 284 -3.98 -11.84 34.10
CA LEU A 284 -3.53 -10.79 33.19
C LEU A 284 -2.67 -11.37 32.06
N LEU A 285 -1.65 -12.17 32.40
CA LEU A 285 -0.77 -12.80 31.41
C LEU A 285 -1.53 -13.74 30.47
N ARG A 286 -2.48 -14.53 30.99
CA ARG A 286 -3.35 -15.38 30.16
C ARG A 286 -4.23 -14.57 29.22
N SER A 287 -4.78 -13.45 29.69
CA SER A 287 -5.59 -12.57 28.85
C SER A 287 -4.76 -11.94 27.73
N GLN A 288 -3.56 -11.44 28.05
CA GLN A 288 -2.63 -10.87 27.08
C GLN A 288 -2.17 -11.91 26.06
N GLN A 289 -1.87 -13.13 26.51
CA GLN A 289 -1.53 -14.24 25.62
C GLN A 289 -2.69 -14.56 24.66
N LYS A 290 -3.94 -14.58 25.15
CA LYS A 290 -5.11 -14.83 24.31
C LYS A 290 -5.31 -13.74 23.26
N TRP A 291 -5.23 -12.47 23.68
CA TRP A 291 -5.30 -11.32 22.76
C TRP A 291 -4.21 -11.38 21.68
N SER A 292 -2.96 -11.66 22.07
CA SER A 292 -1.85 -11.82 21.13
C SER A 292 -2.06 -13.00 20.17
N HIS A 293 -2.57 -14.14 20.65
CA HIS A 293 -2.88 -15.28 19.78
C HIS A 293 -4.02 -14.98 18.80
N ASP A 294 -5.09 -14.31 19.25
CA ASP A 294 -6.22 -13.95 18.40
C ASP A 294 -5.81 -12.93 17.34
N ASP A 295 -5.00 -11.94 17.70
CA ASP A 295 -4.45 -10.94 16.76
C ASP A 295 -3.52 -11.61 15.73
N ASN A 296 -2.55 -12.41 16.19
CA ASN A 296 -1.66 -13.19 15.31
C ASN A 296 -2.44 -14.13 14.39
N ARG A 297 -3.49 -14.78 14.88
CA ARG A 297 -4.36 -15.66 14.07
C ARG A 297 -5.11 -14.87 13.01
N SER A 298 -5.59 -13.66 13.34
CA SER A 298 -6.26 -12.80 12.37
C SER A 298 -5.29 -12.36 11.26
N VAL A 299 -4.06 -12.00 11.61
CA VAL A 299 -3.00 -11.62 10.66
C VAL A 299 -2.61 -12.80 9.78
N LEU A 300 -2.41 -13.99 10.36
CA LEU A 300 -2.10 -15.21 9.61
C LEU A 300 -3.21 -15.54 8.61
N ARG A 301 -4.48 -15.47 9.02
CA ARG A 301 -5.62 -15.70 8.13
C ARG A 301 -5.66 -14.68 6.98
N GLN A 302 -5.37 -13.40 7.24
CA GLN A 302 -5.28 -12.38 6.19
C GLN A 302 -4.13 -12.65 5.22
N LEU A 303 -2.98 -13.13 5.72
CA LEU A 303 -1.84 -13.50 4.87
C LEU A 303 -2.13 -14.74 4.04
N GLU A 304 -2.77 -15.76 4.61
CA GLU A 304 -3.23 -16.95 3.88
C GLU A 304 -4.24 -16.59 2.78
N ASP A 305 -5.19 -15.71 3.07
CA ASP A 305 -6.18 -15.25 2.09
C ASP A 305 -5.52 -14.44 0.95
N LYS A 306 -4.53 -13.60 1.27
CA LYS A 306 -3.73 -12.89 0.26
C LYS A 306 -2.92 -13.86 -0.58
N LEU A 307 -2.27 -14.83 0.04
CA LEU A 307 -1.47 -15.84 -0.64
C LEU A 307 -2.34 -16.68 -1.59
N ARG A 308 -3.53 -17.10 -1.14
CA ARG A 308 -4.48 -17.84 -1.97
C ARG A 308 -4.91 -17.01 -3.19
N LYS A 309 -5.27 -15.74 -3.00
CA LYS A 309 -5.62 -14.84 -4.13
C LYS A 309 -4.48 -14.68 -5.12
N THR A 310 -3.25 -14.44 -4.64
CA THR A 310 -2.08 -14.30 -5.52
C THR A 310 -1.75 -15.59 -6.27
N MET A 311 -1.98 -16.75 -5.64
CA MET A 311 -1.76 -18.05 -6.27
C MET A 311 -2.81 -18.32 -7.35
N GLU A 312 -4.09 -18.04 -7.07
CA GLU A 312 -5.18 -18.12 -8.06
C GLU A 312 -4.91 -17.20 -9.26
N GLU A 313 -4.45 -15.96 -9.02
CA GLU A 313 -4.05 -15.04 -10.08
C GLU A 313 -2.88 -15.57 -10.91
N ALA A 314 -1.83 -16.10 -10.26
CA ALA A 314 -0.69 -16.71 -10.93
C ALA A 314 -1.09 -17.91 -11.79
N ASP A 315 -1.94 -18.80 -11.27
CA ASP A 315 -2.46 -19.97 -11.99
C ASP A 315 -3.29 -19.54 -13.21
N MET A 316 -4.11 -18.49 -13.08
CA MET A 316 -4.84 -17.92 -14.21
C MET A 316 -3.90 -17.37 -15.28
N TYR A 317 -2.85 -16.64 -14.91
CA TYR A 317 -1.88 -16.12 -15.87
C TYR A 317 -1.08 -17.24 -16.54
N GLU A 318 -0.70 -18.28 -15.80
CA GLU A 318 -0.01 -19.43 -16.36
C GLU A 318 -0.91 -20.19 -17.35
N SER A 319 -2.20 -20.38 -17.01
CA SER A 319 -3.17 -21.00 -17.92
C SER A 319 -3.31 -20.20 -19.22
N LYS A 320 -3.50 -18.87 -19.13
CA LYS A 320 -3.57 -17.97 -20.29
C LYS A 320 -2.29 -18.01 -21.11
N TYR A 321 -1.13 -18.04 -20.46
CA TYR A 321 0.16 -18.17 -21.14
C TYR A 321 0.27 -19.51 -21.89
N ARG A 322 -0.14 -20.63 -21.27
CA ARG A 322 -0.17 -21.94 -21.95
C ARG A 322 -1.09 -21.93 -23.17
N GLU A 323 -2.27 -21.31 -23.08
CA GLU A 323 -3.19 -21.17 -24.21
C GLU A 323 -2.57 -20.35 -25.35
N VAL A 324 -2.02 -19.18 -25.05
CA VAL A 324 -1.38 -18.31 -26.04
C VAL A 324 -0.16 -19.01 -26.66
N SER A 325 0.67 -19.68 -25.86
CA SER A 325 1.81 -20.45 -26.36
C SER A 325 1.37 -21.54 -27.34
N LYS A 326 0.30 -22.29 -27.05
CA LYS A 326 -0.26 -23.29 -27.98
C LYS A 326 -0.69 -22.64 -29.31
N THR A 327 -1.38 -21.50 -29.26
CA THR A 327 -1.79 -20.79 -30.49
C THR A 327 -0.60 -20.29 -31.29
N LEU A 328 0.45 -19.82 -30.61
CA LEU A 328 1.68 -19.33 -31.22
C LEU A 328 2.47 -20.45 -31.87
N ASP A 329 2.54 -21.63 -31.24
CA ASP A 329 3.19 -22.80 -31.81
C ASP A 329 2.44 -23.34 -33.04
N LEU A 330 1.10 -23.32 -33.03
CA LEU A 330 0.29 -23.62 -34.21
C LEU A 330 0.57 -22.61 -35.34
N LEU A 331 0.72 -21.33 -35.03
CA LEU A 331 1.05 -20.29 -35.99
C LEU A 331 2.44 -20.49 -36.58
N LYS A 332 3.47 -20.73 -35.76
CA LYS A 332 4.84 -21.06 -36.22
C LYS A 332 4.84 -22.22 -37.21
N ASN A 333 4.15 -23.32 -36.86
CA ASN A 333 4.05 -24.49 -37.71
C ASN A 333 3.32 -24.19 -39.02
N SER A 334 2.29 -23.33 -38.99
CA SER A 334 1.53 -22.94 -40.18
C SER A 334 2.35 -22.04 -41.10
N VAL A 335 3.10 -21.10 -40.53
CA VAL A 335 4.04 -20.22 -41.25
C VAL A 335 5.17 -21.03 -41.86
N GLU A 336 5.74 -22.00 -41.14
CA GLU A 336 6.78 -22.88 -41.68
C GLU A 336 6.26 -23.71 -42.87
N LYS A 337 5.05 -24.28 -42.75
CA LYS A 337 4.41 -25.01 -43.85
C LYS A 337 4.17 -24.11 -45.08
N LEU A 338 3.68 -22.90 -44.85
CA LEU A 338 3.40 -21.94 -45.92
C LEU A 338 4.69 -21.44 -46.59
N PHE A 339 5.73 -21.18 -45.80
CA PHE A 339 7.07 -20.80 -46.30
C PHE A 339 7.66 -21.89 -47.21
N LYS A 340 7.53 -23.17 -46.81
CA LYS A 340 7.94 -24.32 -47.65
C LYS A 340 7.08 -24.43 -48.91
N LYS A 341 5.76 -24.22 -48.82
CA LYS A 341 4.83 -24.37 -49.96
C LYS A 341 5.02 -23.30 -51.05
N ILE A 342 5.36 -22.07 -50.66
CA ILE A 342 5.54 -20.94 -51.58
C ILE A 342 6.97 -20.90 -52.17
N ASN A 343 7.87 -21.81 -51.75
CA ASN A 343 9.29 -21.81 -52.12
C ASN A 343 9.93 -20.42 -51.90
N CYS A 344 9.77 -19.87 -50.70
CA CYS A 344 10.41 -18.62 -50.31
C CYS A 344 11.91 -18.82 -50.06
N ASP A 345 12.75 -17.88 -50.51
CA ASP A 345 14.20 -17.94 -50.33
C ASP A 345 14.59 -17.77 -48.86
N ALA A 346 14.92 -18.88 -48.20
CA ALA A 346 15.40 -18.90 -46.80
C ALA A 346 16.78 -18.23 -46.62
N THR A 347 17.50 -17.98 -47.71
CA THR A 347 18.87 -17.47 -47.71
C THR A 347 18.97 -16.07 -47.09
N LYS A 348 17.97 -15.20 -47.31
CA LYS A 348 17.94 -13.86 -46.70
C LYS A 348 17.76 -13.89 -45.19
N ILE A 349 17.04 -14.88 -44.67
CA ILE A 349 16.78 -15.06 -43.23
C ILE A 349 18.00 -15.70 -42.55
N LEU A 350 18.59 -16.71 -43.20
CA LEU A 350 19.79 -17.41 -42.72
C LEU A 350 21.01 -16.49 -42.58
N VAL A 351 21.17 -15.53 -43.49
CA VAL A 351 22.27 -14.55 -43.45
C VAL A 351 22.07 -13.51 -42.33
N GLN A 352 20.82 -13.17 -41.99
CA GLN A 352 20.52 -12.12 -41.01
C GLN A 352 20.43 -12.62 -39.55
N LEU A 353 20.15 -13.91 -39.32
CA LEU A 353 19.77 -14.41 -37.98
C LEU A 353 20.64 -15.52 -37.38
N GLY A 354 21.61 -16.07 -38.11
CA GLY A 354 22.54 -17.06 -37.57
C GLY A 354 21.91 -18.43 -37.27
N GLU A 355 22.34 -19.42 -38.06
CA GLU A 355 22.36 -20.88 -37.82
C GLU A 355 21.11 -21.69 -37.44
N THR A 356 19.96 -21.11 -37.07
CA THR A 356 18.75 -21.92 -36.85
C THR A 356 17.65 -21.53 -37.81
N GLY A 357 17.55 -22.24 -38.94
CA GLY A 357 16.46 -22.13 -39.92
C GLY A 357 15.07 -22.56 -39.39
N LYS A 358 14.85 -22.47 -38.07
CA LYS A 358 13.59 -22.75 -37.39
C LYS A 358 12.87 -21.42 -37.13
N VAL A 359 11.55 -21.42 -37.28
CA VAL A 359 10.71 -20.26 -36.96
C VAL A 359 10.61 -20.10 -35.44
N THR A 360 11.19 -19.04 -34.89
CA THR A 360 11.14 -18.63 -33.48
C THR A 360 10.28 -17.36 -33.33
N ASP A 361 9.88 -17.02 -32.10
CA ASP A 361 9.00 -15.85 -31.86
C ASP A 361 9.60 -14.53 -32.32
N ILE A 362 10.93 -14.42 -32.26
CA ILE A 362 11.68 -13.22 -32.64
C ILE A 362 11.75 -13.08 -34.17
N ASN A 363 11.83 -14.21 -34.89
CA ASN A 363 11.99 -14.21 -36.34
C ASN A 363 10.67 -14.30 -37.11
N LEU A 364 9.55 -14.62 -36.43
CA LEU A 364 8.22 -14.74 -37.02
C LEU A 364 7.81 -13.50 -37.86
N PRO A 365 8.05 -12.24 -37.42
CA PRO A 365 7.75 -11.06 -38.24
C PRO A 365 8.57 -10.98 -39.55
N GLN A 366 9.82 -11.45 -39.52
CA GLN A 366 10.70 -11.43 -40.69
C GLN A 366 10.29 -12.50 -41.71
N TYR A 367 9.85 -13.68 -41.24
CA TYR A 367 9.21 -14.69 -42.08
C TYR A 367 7.95 -14.14 -42.75
N PHE A 368 7.09 -13.41 -42.02
CA PHE A 368 5.91 -12.77 -42.60
C PHE A 368 6.26 -11.74 -43.68
N ALA A 369 7.25 -10.88 -43.45
CA ALA A 369 7.65 -9.87 -44.44
C ALA A 369 8.14 -10.50 -45.76
N ILE A 370 8.82 -11.64 -45.69
CA ILE A 370 9.30 -12.35 -46.88
C ILE A 370 8.17 -13.08 -47.60
N ILE A 371 7.26 -13.69 -46.84
CA ILE A 371 6.03 -14.30 -47.39
C ILE A 371 5.18 -13.23 -48.07
N GLU A 372 5.00 -12.07 -47.45
CA GLU A 372 4.25 -10.94 -48.01
C GLU A 372 4.89 -10.47 -49.32
N LYS A 373 6.21 -10.25 -49.33
CA LYS A 373 6.93 -9.86 -50.55
C LYS A 373 6.74 -10.88 -51.68
N LYS A 374 6.92 -12.17 -51.39
CA LYS A 374 6.80 -13.23 -52.39
C LYS A 374 5.36 -13.38 -52.89
N THR A 375 4.38 -13.17 -52.00
CA THR A 375 2.95 -13.19 -52.37
C THR A 375 2.62 -12.01 -53.28
N ASN A 376 3.15 -10.82 -52.99
CA ASN A 376 3.01 -9.65 -53.85
C ASN A 376 3.67 -9.86 -55.22
N ASP A 377 4.85 -10.47 -55.28
CA ASP A 377 5.53 -10.80 -56.53
C ASP A 377 4.73 -11.83 -57.36
N LEU A 378 4.15 -12.85 -56.72
CA LEU A 378 3.29 -13.84 -57.38
C LEU A 378 1.99 -13.23 -57.89
N LEU A 379 1.37 -12.32 -57.14
CA LEU A 379 0.20 -11.57 -57.58
C LEU A 379 0.54 -10.70 -58.79
N LEU A 380 1.69 -10.03 -58.79
CA LEU A 380 2.13 -9.24 -59.94
C LEU A 380 2.32 -10.11 -61.19
N LEU A 381 2.96 -11.28 -61.05
CA LEU A 381 3.12 -12.22 -62.17
C LEU A 381 1.78 -12.76 -62.69
N GLU A 382 0.81 -13.00 -61.81
CA GLU A 382 -0.54 -13.42 -62.19
C GLU A 382 -1.28 -12.32 -62.95
N THR A 383 -1.21 -11.07 -62.48
CA THR A 383 -1.78 -9.92 -63.21
C THR A 383 -1.14 -9.76 -64.59
N TYR A 384 0.18 -9.94 -64.70
CA TYR A 384 0.89 -9.86 -65.97
C TYR A 384 0.47 -10.98 -66.93
N LYS A 385 0.35 -12.23 -66.46
CA LYS A 385 -0.17 -13.34 -67.26
C LYS A 385 -1.58 -13.09 -67.78
N ARG A 386 -2.48 -12.57 -66.94
CA ARG A 386 -3.85 -12.24 -67.39
C ARG A 386 -3.88 -11.13 -68.43
N ILE A 387 -3.03 -10.11 -68.29
CA ILE A 387 -2.91 -9.05 -69.31
C ILE A 387 -2.44 -9.65 -70.64
N GLN A 388 -1.46 -10.56 -70.59
CA GLN A 388 -0.94 -11.25 -71.77
C GLN A 388 -1.97 -12.22 -72.42
N GLU A 389 -2.80 -12.88 -71.61
CA GLU A 389 -3.92 -13.71 -72.09
C GLU A 389 -5.03 -12.87 -72.76
N VAL A 390 -5.26 -11.63 -72.30
CA VAL A 390 -6.20 -10.67 -72.92
C VAL A 390 -5.66 -10.11 -74.24
N GLU A 391 -4.35 -9.95 -74.40
CA GLU A 391 -3.74 -9.53 -75.67
C GLU A 391 -3.81 -10.59 -76.78
N GLY A 392 -3.98 -11.88 -76.42
CA GLY A 392 -4.09 -12.99 -77.38
C GLY A 392 -5.51 -13.31 -77.86
N ALA A 393 -6.55 -12.77 -77.22
CA ALA A 393 -7.96 -13.01 -77.55
C ALA A 393 -8.63 -11.70 -77.99
N GLU A 394 -8.83 -11.50 -79.29
CA GLU A 394 -9.71 -10.45 -79.80
C GLU A 394 -11.17 -10.76 -79.44
N ALA A 395 -11.61 -10.46 -78.20
CA ALA A 395 -13.01 -10.13 -77.84
C ALA A 395 -13.19 -9.82 -76.33
N GLU A 396 -13.90 -8.71 -76.10
CA GLU A 396 -14.74 -8.31 -74.94
C GLU A 396 -14.12 -8.11 -73.54
N ILE A 397 -14.20 -6.84 -73.10
CA ILE A 397 -14.25 -6.27 -71.74
C ILE A 397 -13.57 -7.10 -70.63
N PRO A 398 -12.43 -6.64 -70.04
CA PRO A 398 -11.79 -7.37 -68.96
C PRO A 398 -12.69 -7.36 -67.69
N PRO A 399 -12.86 -8.51 -67.01
CA PRO A 399 -13.58 -8.55 -65.75
C PRO A 399 -12.82 -7.74 -64.68
N PRO A 400 -13.51 -7.07 -63.75
CA PRO A 400 -12.87 -6.31 -62.69
C PRO A 400 -11.99 -7.22 -61.83
N PHE A 401 -10.69 -6.90 -61.75
CA PHE A 401 -9.76 -7.59 -60.87
C PHE A 401 -10.05 -7.23 -59.41
N VAL A 402 -10.74 -8.11 -58.70
CA VAL A 402 -10.85 -8.05 -57.24
C VAL A 402 -9.68 -8.86 -56.69
N ASN A 403 -8.72 -8.20 -56.06
CA ASN A 403 -7.58 -8.88 -55.45
C ASN A 403 -8.09 -9.90 -54.41
N PRO A 404 -7.84 -11.22 -54.58
CA PRO A 404 -8.38 -12.26 -53.71
C PRO A 404 -8.00 -12.09 -52.23
N PHE A 405 -6.89 -11.40 -51.94
CA PHE A 405 -6.41 -11.16 -50.58
C PHE A 405 -7.09 -9.96 -49.90
N TRP A 406 -7.67 -9.03 -50.65
CA TRP A 406 -8.40 -7.88 -50.09
C TRP A 406 -9.81 -8.27 -49.62
N GLY A 407 -10.31 -9.43 -50.04
CA GLY A 407 -11.52 -10.04 -49.46
C GLY A 407 -11.37 -10.44 -47.98
N GLY A 408 -10.14 -10.66 -47.51
CA GLY A 408 -9.85 -10.95 -46.09
C GLY A 408 -9.79 -9.70 -45.20
N SER A 409 -9.61 -8.51 -45.76
CA SER A 409 -9.60 -7.24 -45.02
C SER A 409 -10.98 -6.90 -44.43
N ALA A 410 -12.06 -7.49 -44.95
CA ALA A 410 -13.39 -7.40 -44.36
C ALA A 410 -13.58 -8.30 -43.12
N LEU A 411 -12.72 -9.31 -42.91
CA LEU A 411 -12.73 -10.22 -41.76
C LEU A 411 -11.79 -9.76 -40.63
N LEU A 412 -10.80 -8.93 -40.95
CA LEU A 412 -10.02 -8.21 -39.95
C LEU A 412 -10.85 -7.03 -39.45
N LYS A 413 -11.64 -7.25 -38.38
CA LYS A 413 -12.11 -6.12 -37.58
C LYS A 413 -10.87 -5.26 -37.26
N PRO A 414 -10.85 -3.95 -37.58
CA PRO A 414 -9.84 -3.07 -37.01
C PRO A 414 -9.88 -3.29 -35.48
N PRO A 415 -8.73 -3.38 -34.79
CA PRO A 415 -8.71 -3.62 -33.36
C PRO A 415 -9.66 -2.59 -32.73
N GLU A 416 -10.73 -3.08 -32.11
CA GLU A 416 -11.67 -2.22 -31.40
C GLU A 416 -10.81 -1.38 -30.46
N PRO A 417 -10.89 -0.04 -30.52
CA PRO A 417 -10.12 0.80 -29.63
C PRO A 417 -10.42 0.31 -28.23
N ILE A 418 -9.40 -0.16 -27.53
CA ILE A 418 -9.50 -0.67 -26.16
C ILE A 418 -10.26 0.41 -25.39
N LYS A 419 -11.53 0.13 -25.11
CA LYS A 419 -12.36 0.96 -24.25
C LYS A 419 -11.82 0.67 -22.86
N VAL A 420 -10.75 1.38 -22.50
CA VAL A 420 -10.32 1.50 -21.11
C VAL A 420 -11.51 2.12 -20.43
N ILE A 421 -12.32 1.29 -19.78
CA ILE A 421 -13.28 1.76 -18.81
C ILE A 421 -12.39 2.22 -17.65
N PRO A 422 -12.25 3.54 -17.41
CA PRO A 422 -11.54 3.99 -16.23
C PRO A 422 -12.25 3.36 -15.01
N PRO A 423 -11.52 3.01 -13.94
CA PRO A 423 -12.14 2.55 -12.71
C PRO A 423 -13.22 3.57 -12.34
N VAL A 424 -14.45 3.09 -12.17
CA VAL A 424 -15.54 3.91 -11.64
C VAL A 424 -15.12 4.29 -10.23
N LEU A 425 -14.50 5.47 -10.09
CA LEU A 425 -14.50 6.18 -8.84
C LEU A 425 -15.97 6.44 -8.55
N GLY A 426 -16.46 5.87 -7.44
CA GLY A 426 -17.85 6.01 -7.03
C GLY A 426 -18.28 7.47 -7.10
N ALA A 427 -19.52 7.72 -7.52
CA ALA A 427 -20.09 9.05 -7.63
C ALA A 427 -19.74 9.88 -6.40
N ASP A 428 -19.00 10.97 -6.62
CA ASP A 428 -18.61 11.88 -5.56
C ASP A 428 -19.90 12.44 -4.93
N PRO A 429 -20.16 12.23 -3.62
CA PRO A 429 -21.41 12.64 -2.99
C PRO A 429 -21.70 14.15 -3.06
N PHE A 430 -20.72 14.94 -3.51
CA PHE A 430 -20.81 16.37 -3.68
C PHE A 430 -21.28 16.83 -5.07
N SER A 431 -21.30 15.94 -6.07
CA SER A 431 -21.54 16.33 -7.47
C SER A 431 -22.92 16.96 -7.68
N ASP A 432 -23.97 16.42 -7.05
CA ASP A 432 -25.35 16.86 -7.29
C ASP A 432 -25.71 18.21 -6.64
N ARG A 433 -24.90 18.72 -5.68
CA ARG A 433 -25.19 19.99 -4.98
C ARG A 433 -24.24 21.13 -5.32
N LEU A 434 -23.17 20.84 -6.06
CA LEU A 434 -22.20 21.85 -6.50
C LEU A 434 -22.58 22.48 -7.84
N ASP A 435 -23.41 21.82 -8.64
CA ASP A 435 -23.91 22.36 -9.92
C ASP A 435 -24.89 23.54 -9.75
N ASP A 436 -25.50 23.70 -8.57
CA ASP A 436 -26.50 24.74 -8.29
C ASP A 436 -25.93 26.07 -7.76
N VAL A 437 -24.59 26.20 -7.62
CA VAL A 437 -23.99 27.40 -7.00
C VAL A 437 -23.04 28.13 -7.97
N GLU A 438 -23.55 29.15 -8.64
CA GLU A 438 -22.83 30.03 -9.59
C GLU A 438 -21.78 30.97 -8.94
N GLN A 439 -21.49 30.85 -7.63
CA GLN A 439 -20.56 31.75 -6.92
C GLN A 439 -19.71 30.98 -5.89
N PRO A 440 -18.42 31.31 -5.70
CA PRO A 440 -17.56 30.60 -4.75
C PRO A 440 -18.11 30.69 -3.32
N LEU A 441 -18.36 29.53 -2.72
CA LEU A 441 -18.94 29.39 -1.39
C LEU A 441 -17.97 29.90 -0.30
N ASP A 442 -18.51 30.70 0.63
CA ASP A 442 -17.80 31.12 1.85
C ASP A 442 -17.50 29.92 2.77
N HIS A 443 -16.43 30.01 3.56
CA HIS A 443 -15.93 28.93 4.43
C HIS A 443 -17.00 28.46 5.44
N SER A 444 -17.85 29.37 5.88
CA SER A 444 -18.97 29.06 6.78
C SER A 444 -20.00 28.14 6.13
N SER A 445 -20.42 28.45 4.89
CA SER A 445 -21.36 27.67 4.09
C SER A 445 -20.80 26.30 3.69
N LEU A 446 -19.50 26.23 3.39
CA LEU A 446 -18.81 24.99 3.02
C LEU A 446 -18.73 24.03 4.21
N ARG A 447 -18.45 24.55 5.41
CA ARG A 447 -18.50 23.76 6.65
C ARG A 447 -19.90 23.20 6.92
N GLN A 448 -20.94 23.98 6.66
CA GLN A 448 -22.32 23.56 6.87
C GLN A 448 -22.73 22.44 5.89
N LEU A 449 -22.33 22.54 4.63
CA LEU A 449 -22.59 21.52 3.60
C LEU A 449 -21.91 20.17 3.91
N VAL A 450 -20.71 20.20 4.52
CA VAL A 450 -20.01 19.00 4.99
C VAL A 450 -20.73 18.37 6.18
N LEU A 451 -21.21 19.19 7.13
CA LEU A 451 -21.94 18.70 8.30
C LEU A 451 -23.26 18.04 7.91
N ASP A 452 -24.03 18.65 7.00
CA ASP A 452 -25.29 18.09 6.50
C ASP A 452 -25.07 16.75 5.78
N ASN A 453 -23.98 16.62 5.02
CA ASN A 453 -23.61 15.36 4.38
C ASN A 453 -23.20 14.28 5.39
N TYR A 454 -22.52 14.65 6.47
CA TYR A 454 -22.17 13.72 7.54
C TYR A 454 -23.44 13.16 8.20
N ILE A 455 -24.43 14.02 8.46
CA ILE A 455 -25.72 13.63 9.02
C ILE A 455 -26.50 12.72 8.05
N LEU A 456 -26.51 13.03 6.74
CA LEU A 456 -27.14 12.19 5.72
C LEU A 456 -26.46 10.82 5.60
N LYS A 457 -25.13 10.76 5.69
CA LYS A 457 -24.37 9.52 5.67
C LYS A 457 -24.65 8.69 6.93
N GLU A 458 -24.73 9.31 8.10
CA GLU A 458 -25.09 8.64 9.36
C GLU A 458 -26.52 8.07 9.30
N ASN A 459 -27.46 8.80 8.70
CA ASN A 459 -28.84 8.33 8.52
C ASN A 459 -28.93 7.15 7.53
N ARG A 460 -28.19 7.18 6.41
CA ARG A 460 -28.07 6.03 5.49
C ARG A 460 -27.41 4.82 6.15
N SER A 461 -26.46 5.05 7.05
CA SER A 461 -25.78 3.99 7.80
C SER A 461 -26.72 3.33 8.82
N LYS A 462 -27.65 4.11 9.40
CA LYS A 462 -28.70 3.63 10.30
C LYS A 462 -29.80 2.85 9.57
N GLU A 463 -30.16 3.23 8.34
CA GLU A 463 -31.12 2.46 7.51
C GLU A 463 -30.56 1.10 7.08
N VAL A 464 -29.27 1.01 6.74
CA VAL A 464 -28.62 -0.27 6.34
C VAL A 464 -28.46 -1.24 7.52
N HIS A 465 -28.53 -0.77 8.77
CA HIS A 465 -28.53 -1.63 9.96
C HIS A 465 -29.93 -2.02 10.46
N GLY A 466 -31.01 -1.53 9.83
CA GLY A 466 -32.39 -1.92 10.15
C GLY A 466 -32.86 -3.23 9.50
N ASP A 467 -32.26 -3.63 8.37
CA ASP A 467 -32.76 -4.72 7.52
C ASP A 467 -32.02 -6.06 7.66
N SER A 468 -31.29 -6.26 8.76
CA SER A 468 -30.56 -7.50 9.06
C SER A 468 -30.97 -8.12 10.39
N LEU A 469 -32.27 -8.40 10.55
CA LEU A 469 -32.75 -9.37 11.54
C LEU A 469 -33.79 -10.27 10.87
N PRO A 470 -33.50 -11.57 10.65
CA PRO A 470 -34.56 -12.51 10.33
C PRO A 470 -35.32 -12.85 11.60
N GLU A 471 -36.62 -12.54 11.57
CA GLU A 471 -37.67 -13.14 12.38
C GLU A 471 -37.45 -14.66 12.48
N LYS A 472 -36.98 -15.13 13.64
CA LYS A 472 -37.20 -16.51 14.07
C LYS A 472 -38.28 -16.50 15.13
N VAL A 473 -39.50 -16.76 14.65
CA VAL A 473 -40.60 -17.30 15.42
C VAL A 473 -40.13 -18.65 15.99
N ASP A 474 -39.76 -18.68 17.26
CA ASP A 474 -39.67 -19.92 18.03
C ASP A 474 -40.80 -19.91 19.07
N ASP A 475 -41.78 -20.74 18.75
CA ASP A 475 -43.05 -20.96 19.41
C ASP A 475 -42.84 -21.84 20.65
N PHE A 476 -42.35 -21.28 21.76
CA PHE A 476 -42.34 -21.97 23.07
C PHE A 476 -43.59 -21.63 23.88
N ARG A 477 -44.62 -22.39 23.54
CA ARG A 477 -45.85 -22.69 24.28
C ARG A 477 -45.61 -22.82 25.81
N SER A 478 -45.83 -21.75 26.56
CA SER A 478 -45.91 -21.81 28.03
C SER A 478 -47.20 -22.51 28.46
N ARG A 479 -47.13 -23.83 28.69
CA ARG A 479 -48.17 -24.57 29.43
C ARG A 479 -48.14 -24.16 30.90
N LYS A 480 -49.07 -23.30 31.31
CA LYS A 480 -49.61 -23.29 32.68
C LYS A 480 -50.66 -24.38 32.81
N LYS A 481 -50.44 -25.33 33.74
CA LYS A 481 -51.42 -26.01 34.62
C LYS A 481 -50.62 -26.95 35.54
N VAL A 482 -50.47 -26.64 36.83
CA VAL A 482 -51.37 -26.97 37.97
C VAL A 482 -51.13 -28.40 38.49
N THR A 483 -51.00 -28.51 39.82
CA THR A 483 -51.00 -29.71 40.70
C THR A 483 -49.83 -30.68 40.52
N MET A 484 -49.09 -31.14 41.54
CA MET A 484 -49.27 -31.19 43.00
C MET A 484 -47.96 -30.80 43.70
#